data_AF-A0A5C5ZX54-F1
#
_entry.id   AF-A0A5C5ZX54-F1
#
_cell.length_a   1.000
_cell.length_b   1.000
_cell.length_c   1.000
_cell.angle_alpha   90.00
_cell.angle_beta   90.00
_cell.angle_gamma   90.00
#
_symmetry.space_group_name_H-M   'P 1'
#
loop_
_entity.id
_entity.type
_entity.pdbx_description
1 polymer ?
#
loop_
_entity_poly.entity_id
_entity_poly.type
_entity_poly.pdbx_seq_one_letter_code
_entity_poly.pdbx_strand_id
1 'polypeptide(L)'
;MRTQLEETLHHLHQQLSEIDTLQPDEKARLQAAVHEIQESLDREEVSSHSLAERLSEATSQFSEAHPSLANSVGRVADMLAQMGI
;
A
#
# COMPACT_ATOMS: atom_id res chain seq x y z
N MET A 1 -15.89 -2.57 4.88
CA MET A 1 -14.77 -1.59 4.76
C MET A 1 -13.42 -2.25 5.01
N ARG A 2 -13.15 -2.84 6.19
CA ARG A 2 -11.88 -3.57 6.46
C ARG A 2 -11.54 -4.64 5.40
N THR A 3 -12.50 -5.51 5.08
CA THR A 3 -12.33 -6.58 4.07
C THR A 3 -11.95 -6.06 2.68
N GLN A 4 -12.50 -4.91 2.26
CA GLN A 4 -12.20 -4.33 0.94
C GLN A 4 -10.79 -3.73 0.90
N LEU A 5 -10.34 -3.15 2.01
CA LEU A 5 -8.97 -2.69 2.15
C LEU A 5 -7.99 -3.86 2.14
N GLU A 6 -8.30 -4.93 2.88
CA GLU A 6 -7.52 -6.17 2.90
C GLU A 6 -7.41 -6.78 1.49
N GLU A 7 -8.51 -6.85 0.75
CA GLU A 7 -8.50 -7.29 -0.66
C GLU A 7 -7.60 -6.40 -1.53
N THR A 8 -7.70 -5.08 -1.38
CA THR A 8 -6.92 -4.15 -2.21
C THR A 8 -5.42 -4.21 -1.87
N LEU A 9 -5.07 -4.34 -0.60
CA LEU A 9 -3.69 -4.58 -0.14
C LEU A 9 -3.15 -5.90 -0.68
N HIS A 10 -3.96 -6.96 -0.65
CA HIS A 10 -3.59 -8.25 -1.20
C HIS A 10 -3.36 -8.16 -2.72
N HIS A 11 -4.23 -7.45 -3.44
CA HIS A 11 -4.09 -7.23 -4.87
C HIS A 11 -2.83 -6.42 -5.20
N LEU A 12 -2.54 -5.38 -4.43
CA LEU A 12 -1.31 -4.59 -4.54
C LEU A 12 -0.06 -5.47 -4.31
N HIS A 13 -0.09 -6.34 -3.30
CA HIS A 13 1.00 -7.27 -3.01
C HIS A 13 1.24 -8.28 -4.14
N GLN A 14 0.17 -8.80 -4.75
CA GLN A 14 0.25 -9.67 -5.92
C GLN A 14 0.88 -8.92 -7.10
N GLN A 15 0.39 -7.71 -7.41
CA GLN A 15 0.95 -6.89 -8.48
C GLN A 15 2.43 -6.60 -8.26
N LEU A 16 2.85 -6.27 -7.03
CA LEU A 16 4.27 -6.10 -6.70
C LEU A 16 5.10 -7.35 -6.94
N SER A 17 4.53 -8.52 -6.65
CA SER A 17 5.19 -9.81 -6.85
C SER A 17 5.36 -10.13 -8.34
N GLU A 18 4.39 -9.75 -9.17
CA GLU A 18 4.40 -9.95 -10.63
C GLU A 18 5.24 -8.92 -11.40
N ILE A 19 5.44 -7.72 -10.85
CA ILE A 19 6.31 -6.72 -11.46
C ILE A 19 7.77 -7.16 -11.30
N ASP A 20 8.37 -7.60 -12.40
CA ASP A 20 9.78 -7.99 -12.51
C ASP A 20 10.69 -6.79 -12.83
N THR A 21 10.11 -5.68 -13.30
CA THR A 21 10.85 -4.47 -13.67
C THR A 21 11.12 -3.52 -12.50
N LEU A 22 10.60 -3.81 -11.30
CA LEU A 22 10.87 -3.02 -10.09
C LEU A 22 12.25 -3.41 -9.54
N GLN A 23 13.02 -2.44 -9.02
CA GLN A 23 14.25 -2.80 -8.33
C GLN A 23 13.92 -3.67 -7.11
N PRO A 24 14.76 -4.68 -6.80
CA PRO A 24 14.53 -5.56 -5.66
C PRO A 24 14.42 -4.80 -4.33
N ASP A 25 15.21 -3.73 -4.15
CA ASP A 25 15.13 -2.85 -2.97
C ASP A 25 13.79 -2.11 -2.87
N GLU A 26 13.26 -1.61 -3.98
CA GLU A 26 11.99 -0.89 -4.02
C GLU A 26 10.82 -1.84 -3.75
N LYS A 27 10.87 -3.02 -4.35
CA LYS A 27 9.89 -4.09 -4.15
C LYS A 27 9.84 -4.51 -2.69
N ALA A 28 11.00 -4.69 -2.06
CA ALA A 28 11.09 -5.03 -0.65
C ALA A 28 10.51 -3.92 0.25
N ARG A 29 10.79 -2.65 -0.03
CA ARG A 29 10.22 -1.51 0.74
C ARG A 29 8.69 -1.45 0.65
N LEU A 30 8.14 -1.62 -0.55
CA LEU A 30 6.71 -1.65 -0.79
C LEU A 30 6.04 -2.83 -0.08
N GLN A 31 6.62 -4.03 -0.22
CA GLN A 31 6.11 -5.22 0.46
C GLN A 31 6.13 -5.06 1.98
N ALA A 32 7.19 -4.46 2.54
CA ALA A 32 7.28 -4.17 3.96
C ALA A 32 6.20 -3.16 4.40
N ALA A 33 5.99 -2.08 3.65
CA ALA A 33 4.96 -1.08 3.95
C ALA A 33 3.54 -1.69 3.91
N VAL A 34 3.24 -2.52 2.91
CA VAL A 34 1.96 -3.24 2.80
C VAL A 34 1.75 -4.19 3.97
N HIS A 35 2.81 -4.92 4.37
CA HIS A 35 2.74 -5.84 5.51
C HIS A 35 2.57 -5.11 6.84
N GLU A 36 3.28 -3.99 7.06
CA GLU A 36 3.09 -3.13 8.24
C GLU A 36 1.63 -2.63 8.33
N ILE A 37 1.04 -2.22 7.21
CA ILE A 37 -0.37 -1.81 7.16
C ILE A 37 -1.31 -2.95 7.57
N GLN A 38 -1.08 -4.15 7.03
CA GLN A 38 -1.89 -5.32 7.38
C GLN A 38 -1.78 -5.68 8.87
N GLU A 39 -0.57 -5.66 9.45
CA GLU A 39 -0.39 -5.90 10.88
C GLU A 39 -1.01 -4.81 11.75
N SER A 40 -0.88 -3.53 11.39
CA SER A 40 -1.50 -2.44 12.15
C SER A 40 -3.03 -2.46 12.06
N LEU A 41 -3.60 -2.88 10.92
CA LEU A 41 -5.04 -3.14 10.79
C LEU A 41 -5.53 -4.33 11.63
N ASP A 42 -4.64 -5.28 11.93
CA ASP A 42 -4.95 -6.42 12.79
C ASP A 42 -4.91 -6.07 14.27
N ARG A 43 -3.95 -5.23 14.68
CA ARG A 43 -3.74 -4.87 16.08
C ARG A 43 -4.70 -3.80 16.63
N GLU A 44 -5.61 -3.25 15.81
CA GLU A 44 -6.49 -2.12 16.16
C GLU A 44 -5.73 -0.86 16.66
N GLU A 45 -4.40 -0.84 16.59
CA GLU A 45 -3.53 0.30 16.86
C GLU A 45 -3.48 1.20 15.61
N VAL A 46 -4.59 1.89 15.37
CA VAL A 46 -4.83 2.65 14.14
C VAL A 46 -4.01 3.95 14.16
N SER A 47 -2.77 3.89 13.67
CA SER A 47 -2.07 5.02 13.02
C SER A 47 -2.03 4.86 11.50
N SER A 48 -3.12 4.32 10.93
CA SER A 48 -3.48 4.25 9.51
C SER A 48 -3.13 5.50 8.69
N HIS A 49 -3.21 6.70 9.26
CA HIS A 49 -2.82 7.94 8.60
C HIS A 49 -1.33 7.96 8.23
N SER A 50 -0.44 7.73 9.20
CA SER A 50 1.01 7.72 8.94
C SER A 50 1.44 6.59 8.00
N LEU A 51 0.72 5.46 8.02
CA LEU A 51 0.98 4.35 7.13
C LEU A 51 0.50 4.61 5.70
N ALA A 52 -0.67 5.25 5.54
CA ALA A 52 -1.16 5.71 4.24
C ALA A 52 -0.20 6.72 3.61
N GLU A 53 0.29 7.68 4.40
CA GLU A 53 1.28 8.68 3.96
C GLU A 53 2.59 8.04 3.51
N ARG A 54 3.16 7.10 4.30
CA ARG A 54 4.37 6.38 3.90
C ARG A 54 4.18 5.57 2.62
N LEU A 55 3.03 4.92 2.47
CA LEU A 55 2.74 4.15 1.27
C LEU A 55 2.58 5.07 0.05
N SER A 56 1.89 6.20 0.21
CA SER A 56 1.73 7.23 -0.81
C SER A 56 3.07 7.85 -1.24
N GLU A 57 3.95 8.14 -0.27
CA GLU A 57 5.28 8.72 -0.53
C GLU A 57 6.22 7.72 -1.20
N ALA A 58 6.23 6.45 -0.75
CA ALA A 58 6.93 5.39 -1.46
C ALA A 58 6.47 5.35 -2.92
N THR A 59 5.15 5.45 -3.14
CA THR A 59 4.52 5.28 -4.44
C THR A 59 4.59 6.45 -5.38
N SER A 60 4.76 7.65 -4.85
CA SER A 60 5.01 8.83 -5.67
C SER A 60 6.28 8.68 -6.52
N GLN A 61 7.29 7.95 -6.04
CA GLN A 61 8.56 7.76 -6.77
C GLN A 61 8.45 6.86 -8.00
N PHE A 62 7.48 5.93 -8.02
CA PHE A 62 7.28 5.00 -9.15
C PHE A 62 5.93 5.18 -9.84
N SER A 63 5.15 6.19 -9.47
CA SER A 63 3.89 6.54 -10.14
C SER A 63 4.09 6.84 -11.64
N GLU A 64 5.24 7.42 -12.00
CA GLU A 64 5.62 7.66 -13.40
C GLU A 64 5.96 6.37 -14.16
N ALA A 65 6.58 5.38 -13.50
CA ALA A 65 6.98 4.12 -14.10
C ALA A 65 5.85 3.07 -14.11
N HIS A 66 4.97 3.10 -13.12
CA HIS A 66 3.97 2.08 -12.84
C HIS A 66 2.60 2.71 -12.47
N PRO A 67 1.88 3.27 -13.45
CA PRO A 67 0.60 3.95 -13.21
C PRO A 67 -0.47 3.02 -12.61
N SER A 68 -0.47 1.74 -12.96
CA SER A 68 -1.38 0.74 -12.39
C SER A 68 -1.13 0.49 -10.89
N LEU A 69 0.13 0.54 -10.47
CA LEU A 69 0.52 0.35 -9.08
C LEU A 69 0.16 1.59 -8.27
N ALA A 70 0.44 2.78 -8.79
CA ALA A 70 0.06 4.03 -8.16
C ALA A 70 -1.44 4.20 -8.00
N ASN A 71 -2.23 3.75 -8.97
CA ASN A 71 -3.68 3.76 -8.85
C ASN A 71 -4.19 2.84 -7.72
N SER A 72 -3.53 1.68 -7.53
CA SER A 72 -3.89 0.72 -6.49
C SER A 72 -3.49 1.24 -5.10
N VAL A 73 -2.30 1.82 -4.96
CA VAL A 73 -1.87 2.48 -3.72
C VAL A 73 -2.75 3.69 -3.39
N GLY A 74 -3.06 4.53 -4.36
CA GLY A 74 -3.94 5.68 -4.16
C GLY A 74 -5.31 5.25 -3.62
N ARG A 75 -5.86 4.14 -4.12
CA ARG A 75 -7.08 3.54 -3.57
C ARG A 75 -6.93 3.04 -2.13
N VAL A 76 -5.81 2.40 -1.80
CA VAL A 76 -5.51 1.97 -0.42
C VAL A 76 -5.42 3.18 0.52
N ALA A 77 -4.68 4.23 0.12
CA ALA A 77 -4.52 5.45 0.90
C ALA A 77 -5.85 6.19 1.10
N ASP A 78 -6.67 6.30 0.06
CA ASP A 78 -8.01 6.91 0.12
C ASP A 78 -8.94 6.16 1.07
N MET A 79 -8.96 4.82 0.99
CA MET A 79 -9.74 3.99 1.91
C MET A 79 -9.23 4.05 3.35
N LEU A 80 -7.91 4.14 3.57
CA LEU A 80 -7.32 4.36 4.89
C LEU A 80 -7.73 5.72 5.45
N ALA A 81 -7.69 6.78 4.65
CA ALA A 81 -8.09 8.14 5.04
C ALA A 81 -9.60 8.21 5.36
N GLN A 82 -10.43 7.54 4.56
CA GLN A 82 -11.89 7.43 4.77
C GLN A 82 -12.24 6.79 6.12
N MET A 83 -11.40 5.88 6.63
CA MET A 83 -11.61 5.21 7.92
C MET A 83 -11.25 6.04 9.15
N GLY A 84 -10.77 7.28 8.96
CA GLY A 84 -10.92 8.32 9.96
C GLY A 84 -9.92 8.29 11.11
N ILE A 85 -8.64 8.39 10.76
CA ILE A 85 -7.67 9.25 11.45
C ILE A 85 -6.91 10.14 10.46
#